data_AF-A2GMM5-F1
#
_entry.id   AF-A2GMM5-F1
#
_cell.length_a   1.000
_cell.length_b   1.000
_cell.length_c   1.000
_cell.angle_alpha   90.00
_cell.angle_beta   90.00
_cell.angle_gamma   90.00
#
_symmetry.space_group_name_H-M   'P 1'
#
loop_
_entity.id
_entity.type
_entity.pdbx_description
1 polymer ?
#
loop_
_entity_poly.entity_id
_entity_poly.type
_entity_poly.pdbx_seq_one_letter_code
_entity_poly.pdbx_strand_id
1 'polypeptide(L)'
;MFCRNFFVNVLSKLLRKCFVETSSYMFCQDFFVHVLSRLLRTCFVETSSYMFCQDFFVHVLSRLLRTCFVKTSSYMFCQDFFVHVLSRLLRTCFVKTSSYMFCQDFFVHVLSRLLRTCFVETSSYMFCQDFFVHVLSKLLRKCFVETSS
;
A
#
# COMPACT_ATOMS: atom_id res chain seq x y z
N MET A 1 9.67 3.68 -20.08
CA MET A 1 10.21 2.30 -20.10
C MET A 1 9.04 1.35 -20.27
N PHE A 2 9.14 0.36 -21.16
CA PHE A 2 8.14 -0.70 -21.31
C PHE A 2 8.71 -1.98 -20.72
N CYS A 3 7.99 -2.61 -19.78
CA CYS A 3 8.33 -3.93 -19.27
C CYS A 3 7.05 -4.73 -19.06
N ARG A 4 7.18 -6.05 -18.95
CA ARG A 4 6.04 -6.87 -18.55
C ARG A 4 5.76 -6.65 -17.07
N ASN A 5 6.73 -6.95 -16.22
CA ASN A 5 6.57 -6.80 -14.77
C ASN A 5 7.72 -5.97 -14.20
N PHE A 6 7.41 -5.14 -13.21
CA PHE A 6 8.39 -4.39 -12.44
C PHE A 6 8.28 -4.76 -10.95
N PHE A 7 9.41 -5.11 -10.33
CA PHE A 7 9.43 -5.58 -8.94
C PHE A 7 10.41 -4.77 -8.10
N VAL A 8 9.97 -4.37 -6.91
CA VAL A 8 10.82 -3.85 -5.84
C VAL A 8 10.64 -4.73 -4.60
N ASN A 9 11.68 -5.50 -4.27
CA ASN A 9 11.62 -6.51 -3.21
C ASN A 9 12.62 -6.20 -2.08
N VAL A 10 12.12 -6.16 -0.85
CA VAL A 10 12.94 -6.06 0.37
C VAL A 10 12.66 -7.27 1.26
N LEU A 11 13.70 -8.07 1.54
CA LEU A 11 13.62 -9.24 2.41
C LEU A 11 14.64 -9.12 3.55
N SER A 12 14.19 -9.21 4.80
CA SER A 12 15.11 -9.22 5.95
C SER A 12 14.53 -9.86 7.21
N LYS A 13 15.38 -10.44 8.05
CA LYS A 13 14.93 -10.96 9.37
C LYS A 13 14.67 -9.84 10.39
N LEU A 14 15.41 -8.74 10.31
CA LEU A 14 15.44 -7.67 11.30
C LEU A 14 15.70 -6.35 10.58
N LEU A 15 14.72 -5.46 10.59
CA LEU A 15 14.84 -4.11 10.03
C LEU A 15 14.36 -3.08 11.05
N ARG A 16 15.24 -2.13 11.35
CA ARG A 16 14.83 -0.98 12.15
C ARG A 16 14.00 -0.02 11.30
N LYS A 17 14.43 0.26 10.08
CA LYS A 17 13.71 1.08 9.10
C LYS A 17 13.81 0.44 7.72
N CYS A 18 12.73 0.53 6.95
CA CYS A 18 12.69 0.22 5.54
C CYS A 18 12.04 1.41 4.84
N PHE A 19 12.74 1.95 3.83
CA PHE A 19 12.23 2.98 2.94
C PHE A 19 12.29 2.42 1.54
N VAL A 20 11.14 2.33 0.90
CA VAL A 20 11.02 2.01 -0.52
C VAL A 20 10.42 3.24 -1.17
N GLU A 21 11.22 3.89 -2.01
CA GLU A 21 10.78 5.03 -2.80
C GLU A 21 10.89 4.66 -4.27
N THR A 22 9.79 4.80 -5.00
CA THR A 22 9.77 4.56 -6.44
C THR A 22 9.24 5.79 -7.15
N SER A 23 10.09 6.38 -7.99
CA SER A 23 9.74 7.46 -8.88
C SER A 23 10.06 7.07 -10.33
N SER A 24 9.03 7.02 -11.17
CA SER A 24 9.18 6.51 -12.53
C SER A 24 8.09 7.01 -13.47
N TYR A 25 8.44 7.04 -14.76
CA TYR A 25 7.48 7.12 -15.87
C TYR A 25 7.52 5.78 -16.62
N MET A 26 6.48 4.96 -16.46
CA MET A 26 6.52 3.54 -16.86
C MET A 26 5.20 3.06 -17.44
N PHE A 27 5.33 2.19 -18.45
CA PHE A 27 4.26 1.34 -18.94
C PHE A 27 4.65 -0.10 -18.62
N CYS A 28 3.82 -0.78 -17.84
CA CYS A 28 4.03 -2.18 -17.52
C CYS A 28 2.72 -2.96 -17.52
N GLN A 29 2.78 -4.28 -17.53
CA GLN A 29 1.59 -5.07 -17.21
C GLN A 29 1.38 -5.00 -15.69
N ASP A 30 2.40 -5.36 -14.92
CA ASP A 30 2.28 -5.43 -13.47
C ASP A 30 3.39 -4.66 -12.75
N PHE A 31 3.03 -3.93 -11.70
CA PHE A 31 3.98 -3.27 -10.80
C PHE A 31 3.82 -3.77 -9.38
N PHE A 32 4.93 -4.23 -8.78
CA PHE A 32 4.93 -4.84 -7.47
C PHE A 32 5.96 -4.20 -6.53
N VAL A 33 5.51 -3.88 -5.32
CA VAL A 33 6.37 -3.56 -4.19
C VAL A 33 6.14 -4.56 -3.08
N HIS A 34 7.15 -5.35 -2.73
CA HIS A 34 7.09 -6.30 -1.62
C HIS A 34 8.11 -5.96 -0.53
N VAL A 35 7.62 -5.81 0.70
CA VAL A 35 8.45 -5.70 1.90
C VAL A 35 8.12 -6.84 2.85
N LEU A 36 9.07 -7.76 3.03
CA LEU A 36 8.94 -8.92 3.91
C LEU A 36 9.97 -8.85 5.04
N SER A 37 9.49 -8.83 6.29
CA SER A 37 10.39 -8.91 7.44
C SER A 37 9.82 -9.62 8.67
N ARG A 38 10.64 -10.34 9.42
CA ARG A 38 10.16 -10.93 10.69
C ARG A 38 9.93 -9.84 11.75
N LEU A 39 10.77 -8.82 11.78
CA LEU A 39 10.77 -7.76 12.79
C LEU A 39 11.06 -6.45 12.08
N LEU A 40 10.05 -5.60 11.94
CA LEU A 40 10.15 -4.32 11.25
C LEU A 40 9.62 -3.22 12.16
N ARG A 41 10.48 -2.29 12.58
CA ARG A 41 10.01 -1.18 13.42
C ARG A 41 9.27 -0.15 12.57
N THR A 42 9.84 0.32 11.46
CA THR A 42 9.15 1.28 10.60
C THR A 42 9.28 0.88 9.13
N CYS A 43 8.15 0.83 8.42
CA CYS A 43 8.09 0.69 6.97
C CYS A 43 7.52 1.97 6.35
N PHE A 44 8.20 2.49 5.35
CA PHE A 44 7.71 3.56 4.49
C PHE A 44 7.80 3.07 3.05
N VAL A 45 6.65 3.04 2.37
CA VAL A 45 6.56 2.81 0.94
C VAL A 45 5.98 4.09 0.35
N GLU A 46 6.77 4.79 -0.45
CA GLU A 46 6.34 5.99 -1.17
C GLU A 46 6.46 5.75 -2.67
N THR A 47 5.35 5.97 -3.37
CA THR A 47 5.24 5.77 -4.81
C THR A 47 4.80 7.09 -5.44
N SER A 48 5.67 7.66 -6.27
CA SER A 48 5.48 8.97 -6.91
C SER A 48 5.74 8.88 -8.40
N SER A 49 4.71 8.56 -9.18
CA SER A 49 4.91 8.13 -10.56
C SER A 49 3.76 8.49 -11.49
N TYR A 50 4.09 8.50 -12.79
CA TYR A 50 3.13 8.44 -13.89
C TYR A 50 3.19 7.03 -14.44
N MET A 51 2.13 6.24 -14.22
CA MET A 51 2.12 4.83 -14.60
C MET A 51 0.84 4.44 -15.30
N PHE A 52 1.04 3.63 -16.34
CA PHE A 52 0.00 2.83 -16.96
C PHE A 52 0.35 1.38 -16.71
N CYS A 53 -0.51 0.69 -15.98
CA CYS A 53 -0.38 -0.74 -15.74
C CYS A 53 -1.72 -1.46 -15.87
N GLN A 54 -1.68 -2.78 -15.96
CA GLN A 54 -2.87 -3.57 -15.65
C GLN A 54 -3.04 -3.56 -14.13
N ASP A 55 -2.02 -3.99 -13.40
CA ASP A 55 -2.15 -4.14 -11.95
C ASP A 55 -1.02 -3.45 -11.18
N PHE A 56 -1.39 -2.81 -10.07
CA PHE A 56 -0.44 -2.20 -9.13
C PHE A 56 -0.61 -2.79 -7.72
N PHE A 57 0.46 -3.34 -7.18
CA PHE A 57 0.46 -4.03 -5.90
C PHE A 57 1.51 -3.49 -4.93
N VAL A 58 1.08 -3.21 -3.70
CA VAL A 58 1.97 -2.96 -2.56
C VAL A 58 1.68 -3.97 -1.46
N HIS A 59 2.65 -4.81 -1.13
CA HIS A 59 2.55 -5.79 -0.06
C HIS A 59 3.59 -5.53 1.03
N VAL A 60 3.13 -5.30 2.25
CA VAL A 60 3.97 -5.23 3.45
C VAL A 60 3.59 -6.35 4.39
N LEU A 61 4.48 -7.34 4.53
CA LEU A 61 4.29 -8.50 5.39
C LEU A 61 5.33 -8.50 6.52
N SER A 62 4.85 -8.54 7.77
CA SER A 62 5.76 -8.70 8.90
C SER A 62 5.17 -9.41 10.11
N ARG A 63 5.96 -10.17 10.87
CA ARG A 63 5.44 -10.75 12.11
C ARG A 63 5.20 -9.66 13.17
N LEU A 64 6.13 -8.73 13.34
CA LEU A 64 5.99 -7.57 14.22
C LEU A 64 6.27 -6.30 13.42
N LEU A 65 5.25 -5.47 13.25
CA LEU A 65 5.33 -4.19 12.56
C LEU A 65 4.88 -3.07 13.49
N ARG A 66 5.80 -2.17 13.86
CA ARG A 66 5.39 -1.07 14.75
C ARG A 66 4.65 0.00 13.97
N THR A 67 5.20 0.48 12.87
CA THR A 67 4.54 1.48 12.03
C THR A 67 4.67 1.13 10.55
N CYS A 68 3.57 1.21 9.82
CA CYS A 68 3.52 1.12 8.36
C CYS A 68 2.96 2.40 7.79
N PHE A 69 3.66 2.98 6.82
CA PHE A 69 3.20 4.09 6.01
C PHE A 69 3.29 3.65 4.56
N VAL A 70 2.14 3.63 3.87
CA VAL A 70 2.06 3.47 2.42
C VAL A 70 1.50 4.78 1.90
N LYS A 71 2.28 5.46 1.06
CA LYS A 71 1.89 6.70 0.42
C LYS A 71 1.98 6.54 -1.08
N THR A 72 0.90 6.86 -1.76
CA THR A 72 0.85 6.87 -3.22
C THR A 72 0.41 8.24 -3.68
N SER A 73 1.26 8.91 -4.45
CA SER A 73 0.99 10.23 -5.02
C SER A 73 1.34 10.23 -6.50
N SER A 74 0.36 9.91 -7.34
CA SER A 74 0.60 9.52 -8.73
C SER A 74 -0.51 9.97 -9.67
N TYR A 75 -0.20 9.99 -10.96
CA TYR A 75 -1.18 9.88 -12.03
C TYR A 75 -1.14 8.42 -12.50
N MET A 76 -2.20 7.68 -12.21
CA MET A 76 -2.23 6.25 -12.47
C MET A 76 -3.46 5.87 -13.27
N PHE A 77 -3.23 5.09 -14.31
CA PHE A 77 -4.26 4.35 -15.01
C PHE A 77 -3.95 2.86 -14.83
N CYS A 78 -4.82 2.17 -14.10
CA CYS A 78 -4.70 0.73 -13.89
C CYS A 78 -6.04 0.05 -14.09
N GLN A 79 -6.04 -1.26 -14.28
CA GLN A 79 -7.23 -2.06 -14.03
C GLN A 79 -7.41 -2.15 -12.52
N ASP A 80 -6.40 -2.66 -11.81
CA ASP A 80 -6.53 -2.89 -10.37
C ASP A 80 -5.40 -2.26 -9.56
N PHE A 81 -5.77 -1.71 -8.40
CA PHE A 81 -4.84 -1.16 -7.42
C PHE A 81 -5.03 -1.82 -6.05
N PHE A 82 -3.97 -2.43 -5.53
CA PHE A 82 -4.00 -3.18 -4.29
C PHE A 82 -2.92 -2.75 -3.31
N VAL A 83 -3.34 -2.51 -2.06
CA VAL A 83 -2.44 -2.34 -0.92
C VAL A 83 -2.76 -3.37 0.14
N HIS A 84 -1.82 -4.26 0.44
CA HIS A 84 -1.94 -5.27 1.47
C HIS A 84 -0.90 -5.07 2.58
N VAL A 85 -1.37 -4.84 3.80
CA VAL A 85 -0.54 -4.81 5.01
C VAL A 85 -0.94 -5.94 5.93
N LEU A 86 -0.08 -6.94 6.07
CA LEU A 86 -0.31 -8.11 6.90
C LEU A 86 0.70 -8.17 8.04
N SER A 87 0.22 -8.24 9.29
CA SER A 87 1.10 -8.45 10.43
C SER A 87 0.47 -9.20 11.59
N ARG A 88 1.25 -9.93 12.40
CA ARG A 88 0.70 -10.49 13.65
C ARG A 88 0.43 -9.38 14.66
N LEU A 89 1.37 -8.45 14.80
CA LEU A 89 1.26 -7.29 15.69
C LEU A 89 1.54 -6.03 14.88
N LEU A 90 0.51 -5.22 14.67
CA LEU A 90 0.59 -3.93 13.98
C LEU A 90 0.21 -2.81 14.95
N ARG A 91 1.14 -1.90 15.24
CA ARG A 91 0.79 -0.76 16.10
C ARG A 91 0.03 0.29 15.31
N THR A 92 0.62 0.81 14.24
CA THR A 92 0.01 1.85 13.43
C THR A 92 0.12 1.52 11.95
N CYS A 93 -0.98 1.69 11.22
CA CYS A 93 -1.01 1.61 9.76
C CYS A 93 -1.58 2.93 9.22
N PHE A 94 -0.86 3.54 8.30
CA PHE A 94 -1.29 4.70 7.54
C PHE A 94 -1.20 4.34 6.07
N VAL A 95 -2.33 4.40 5.37
CA VAL A 95 -2.39 4.29 3.92
C VAL A 95 -2.94 5.61 3.43
N LYS A 96 -2.15 6.34 2.65
CA LYS A 96 -2.55 7.61 2.06
C LYS A 96 -2.41 7.53 0.55
N THR A 97 -3.51 7.75 -0.15
CA THR A 97 -3.51 7.83 -1.61
C THR A 97 -3.98 9.22 -2.00
N SER A 98 -3.13 9.98 -2.70
CA SER A 98 -3.42 11.33 -3.16
C SER A 98 -3.05 11.46 -4.63
N SER A 99 -3.98 11.16 -5.53
CA SER A 99 -3.70 10.87 -6.94
C SER A 99 -4.79 11.37 -7.88
N TYR A 100 -4.48 11.46 -9.17
CA TYR A 100 -5.49 11.30 -10.22
C TYR A 100 -5.46 9.84 -10.62
N MET A 101 -6.49 9.09 -10.24
CA MET A 101 -6.52 7.64 -10.44
C MET A 101 -7.75 7.26 -11.25
N PHE A 102 -7.51 6.57 -12.35
CA PHE A 102 -8.54 5.85 -13.08
C PHE A 102 -8.26 4.36 -12.90
N CYS A 103 -9.17 3.67 -12.23
CA CYS A 103 -9.07 2.24 -12.02
C CYS A 103 -10.40 1.54 -12.28
N GLN A 104 -10.37 0.23 -12.50
CA GLN A 104 -11.57 -0.56 -12.33
C GLN A 104 -11.79 -0.76 -10.83
N ASP A 105 -10.78 -1.32 -10.15
CA ASP A 105 -10.92 -1.68 -8.74
C ASP A 105 -9.77 -1.13 -7.87
N PHE A 106 -10.14 -0.59 -6.71
CA PHE A 106 -9.21 -0.12 -5.69
C PHE A 106 -9.44 -0.84 -4.36
N PHE A 107 -8.39 -1.50 -3.87
CA PHE A 107 -8.47 -2.32 -2.65
C PHE A 107 -7.36 -1.97 -1.66
N VAL A 108 -7.75 -1.74 -0.41
CA VAL A 108 -6.82 -1.65 0.72
C VAL A 108 -7.18 -2.69 1.76
N HIS A 109 -6.28 -3.63 2.01
CA HIS A 109 -6.42 -4.68 3.00
C HIS A 109 -5.38 -4.52 4.12
N VAL A 110 -5.86 -4.29 5.34
CA VAL A 110 -5.02 -4.29 6.54
C VAL A 110 -5.47 -5.42 7.45
N LEU A 111 -4.65 -6.47 7.55
CA LEU A 111 -4.93 -7.66 8.34
C LEU A 111 -3.94 -7.77 9.50
N SER A 112 -4.44 -7.83 10.73
CA SER A 112 -3.59 -8.09 11.88
C SER A 112 -4.27 -8.82 13.02
N ARG A 113 -3.52 -9.57 13.84
CA ARG A 113 -4.11 -10.12 15.07
C ARG A 113 -4.33 -9.03 16.13
N LEU A 114 -3.36 -8.12 16.29
CA LEU A 114 -3.51 -6.92 17.12
C LEU A 114 -3.22 -5.68 16.29
N LEU A 115 -4.18 -4.77 16.20
CA LEU A 115 -4.06 -3.49 15.49
C LEU A 115 -4.45 -2.36 16.44
N ARG A 116 -3.55 -1.42 16.74
CA ARG A 116 -3.96 -0.27 17.57
C ARG A 116 -4.64 0.80 16.73
N THR A 117 -3.99 1.28 15.69
CA THR A 117 -4.55 2.36 14.87
C THR A 117 -4.39 2.03 13.40
N CYS A 118 -5.46 2.18 12.65
CA CYS A 118 -5.43 2.22 11.19
C CYS A 118 -6.05 3.52 10.71
N PHE A 119 -5.38 4.15 9.77
CA PHE A 119 -5.84 5.34 9.08
C PHE A 119 -5.69 5.07 7.59
N VAL A 120 -6.79 5.17 6.86
CA VAL A 120 -6.82 5.07 5.41
C VAL A 120 -7.43 6.37 4.90
N GLU A 121 -6.67 7.13 4.15
CA GLU A 121 -7.11 8.39 3.56
C GLU A 121 -6.90 8.32 2.06
N THR A 122 -7.97 8.57 1.32
CA THR A 122 -7.92 8.74 -0.13
C THR A 122 -8.47 10.12 -0.47
N SER A 123 -7.61 10.98 -1.02
CA SER A 123 -7.93 12.35 -1.41
C SER A 123 -7.60 12.56 -2.88
N SER A 124 -8.60 12.48 -3.75
CA SER A 124 -8.35 12.36 -5.19
C SER A 124 -9.58 12.50 -6.05
N TYR A 125 -9.40 13.04 -7.27
CA TYR A 125 -10.25 12.71 -8.42
C TYR A 125 -10.04 11.23 -8.77
N MET A 126 -10.80 10.37 -8.11
CA MET A 126 -10.78 8.93 -8.33
C MET A 126 -12.00 8.53 -9.17
N PHE A 127 -11.73 7.94 -10.32
CA PHE A 127 -12.73 7.22 -11.10
C PHE A 127 -12.42 5.73 -10.97
N CYS A 128 -13.11 5.08 -10.03
CA CYS A 128 -13.06 3.63 -9.90
C CYS A 128 -14.47 3.07 -9.89
N GLN A 129 -14.65 1.88 -10.49
CA GLN A 129 -15.93 1.17 -10.43
C GLN A 129 -16.15 0.64 -9.01
N ASP A 130 -15.12 0.03 -8.45
CA ASP A 130 -15.15 -0.59 -7.15
C ASP A 130 -14.07 -0.02 -6.21
N PHE A 131 -14.48 0.32 -4.99
CA PHE A 131 -13.59 0.84 -3.96
C PHE A 131 -13.85 0.12 -2.63
N PHE A 132 -12.82 -0.57 -2.12
CA PHE A 132 -12.93 -1.38 -0.93
C PHE A 132 -11.77 -1.13 0.04
N VAL A 133 -12.13 -0.88 1.30
CA VAL A 133 -11.17 -0.82 2.41
C VAL A 133 -11.57 -1.85 3.46
N HIS A 134 -10.72 -2.86 3.63
CA HIS A 134 -10.93 -3.94 4.59
C HIS A 134 -9.85 -3.92 5.68
N VAL A 135 -10.28 -3.60 6.90
CA VAL A 135 -9.44 -3.66 8.09
C VAL A 135 -9.94 -4.77 9.01
N LEU A 136 -9.21 -5.88 9.06
CA LEU A 136 -9.58 -7.03 9.88
C LEU A 136 -8.58 -7.20 11.03
N SER A 137 -9.07 -7.17 12.26
CA SER A 137 -8.26 -7.49 13.43
C SER A 137 -9.05 -8.10 14.58
N LYS A 138 -8.44 -9.09 15.26
CA LYS A 138 -9.02 -9.68 16.47
C LYS A 138 -9.12 -8.66 17.60
N LEU A 139 -8.18 -7.73 17.67
CA LEU A 139 -8.22 -6.60 18.60
C LEU A 139 -7.87 -5.33 17.84
N LEU A 140 -8.87 -4.50 17.58
CA LEU A 140 -8.77 -3.20 16.93
C LEU A 140 -9.13 -2.11 17.94
N ARG A 141 -8.31 -1.06 18.08
CA ARG A 141 -8.68 0.08 18.96
C ARG A 141 -9.30 1.24 18.21
N LYS A 142 -8.67 1.67 17.11
CA LYS A 142 -9.17 2.79 16.30
C LYS A 142 -8.94 2.49 14.83
N CYS A 143 -9.94 2.78 14.01
CA CYS A 143 -9.86 2.75 12.57
C CYS A 143 -10.56 3.98 12.02
N PHE A 144 -9.89 4.69 11.13
CA PHE A 144 -10.42 5.86 10.44
C PHE A 144 -10.25 5.60 8.95
N VAL A 145 -11.33 5.76 8.20
CA VAL A 145 -11.34 5.67 6.74
C VAL A 145 -11.97 6.96 6.25
N GLU A 146 -11.23 7.71 5.45
CA GLU A 146 -11.66 8.98 4.88
C GLU A 146 -11.47 8.92 3.36
N THR A 147 -12.56 9.23 2.65
CA THR A 147 -12.59 9.25 1.19
C THR A 147 -13.12 10.61 0.76
N SER A 148 -12.29 11.37 0.05
CA SER A 148 -12.66 12.66 -0.54
C SER A 148 -12.40 12.60 -2.04
N SER A 149 -13.44 12.95 -2.80
CA SER A 149 -13.49 13.01 -4.27
C SER A 149 -13.61 14.44 -4.76
#